data_AF-A0A8H7WSC1-F1
#
_entry.id   AF-A0A8H7WSC1-F1
#
_cell.length_a   1.000
_cell.length_b   1.000
_cell.length_c   1.000
_cell.angle_alpha   90.00
_cell.angle_beta   90.00
_cell.angle_gamma   90.00
#
_symmetry.space_group_name_H-M   'P 1'
#
loop_
_entity.id
_entity.type
_entity.pdbx_description
1 polymer ?
#
loop_
_entity_poly.entity_id
_entity_poly.type
_entity_poly.pdbx_seq_one_letter_code
_entity_poly.pdbx_strand_id
1 'polypeptide(L)'
;MSWFSILPPSISFIETWAIRIFIMLGVLAIGPWFLLIIYDMGLYLFRYATYEIPYVGGRARNRPRPRAPSLRVPVEPVEKTVGGLRNRMERPGHNRGSSNVT
;
A
#
# COMPACT_ATOMS: atom_id res chain seq x y z
N MET A 1 33.28 -7.74 -46.35
CA MET A 1 32.99 -9.19 -46.26
C MET A 1 32.20 -9.39 -44.98
N SER A 2 30.89 -9.58 -45.06
CA SER A 2 30.06 -9.90 -43.88
C SER A 2 30.48 -11.28 -43.38
N TRP A 3 31.32 -11.31 -42.36
CA TRP A 3 31.85 -12.55 -41.77
C TRP A 3 30.74 -13.46 -41.20
N PHE A 4 29.54 -12.88 -40.98
CA PHE A 4 28.37 -13.54 -40.41
C PHE A 4 27.17 -13.65 -41.36
N SER A 5 27.30 -13.34 -42.66
CA SER A 5 26.16 -13.53 -43.57
C SER A 5 25.89 -15.01 -43.82
N ILE A 6 24.66 -15.44 -43.52
CA ILE A 6 24.19 -16.78 -43.83
C ILE A 6 23.65 -16.88 -45.27
N LEU A 7 23.15 -15.78 -45.84
CA LEU A 7 22.49 -15.76 -47.15
C LEU A 7 23.44 -15.37 -48.30
N PRO A 8 23.16 -15.82 -49.54
CA PRO A 8 23.87 -15.37 -50.72
C PRO A 8 23.83 -13.84 -50.88
N PRO A 9 24.86 -13.21 -51.49
CA PRO A 9 24.95 -11.75 -51.60
C PRO A 9 23.71 -11.08 -52.22
N SER A 10 23.03 -11.76 -53.15
CA SER A 10 21.81 -11.30 -53.81
C SER A 10 20.60 -11.13 -52.88
N ILE A 11 20.59 -11.78 -51.71
CA ILE A 11 19.46 -11.77 -50.75
C ILE A 11 19.88 -11.16 -49.38
N SER A 12 21.13 -10.70 -49.26
CA SER A 12 21.68 -10.07 -48.04
C SER A 12 20.88 -8.86 -47.51
N PHE A 13 20.11 -8.20 -48.38
CA PHE A 13 19.20 -7.13 -47.99
C PHE A 13 18.11 -7.59 -47.02
N ILE A 14 17.53 -8.79 -47.22
CA ILE A 14 16.50 -9.35 -46.33
C ILE A 14 17.06 -9.56 -44.93
N GLU A 15 18.28 -10.11 -44.84
CA GLU A 15 18.97 -10.38 -43.57
C GLU A 15 19.16 -9.09 -42.78
N THR A 16 19.63 -8.03 -43.45
CA THR A 16 19.85 -6.73 -42.85
C THR A 16 18.54 -6.13 -42.31
N TRP A 17 17.45 -6.23 -43.06
CA TRP A 17 16.14 -5.74 -42.63
C TRP A 17 15.57 -6.54 -41.47
N ALA A 18 15.72 -7.87 -41.50
CA ALA A 18 15.28 -8.74 -40.41
C ALA A 18 15.99 -8.40 -39.09
N ILE A 19 17.32 -8.20 -39.12
CA ILE A 19 18.10 -7.79 -37.95
C ILE A 19 17.64 -6.43 -37.42
N ARG A 20 17.42 -5.45 -38.31
CA ARG A 20 16.95 -4.11 -37.91
C ARG A 20 15.59 -4.15 -37.25
N ILE A 21 14.64 -4.90 -37.83
CA ILE A 21 13.30 -5.08 -37.26
C ILE A 21 13.41 -5.77 -35.91
N PHE A 22 14.21 -6.81 -35.79
CA PHE A 22 14.41 -7.53 -34.53
C PHE A 22 14.97 -6.63 -33.43
N ILE A 23 15.98 -5.81 -33.74
CA ILE A 23 16.53 -4.83 -32.79
C ILE A 23 15.49 -3.78 -32.42
N MET A 24 14.75 -3.24 -33.40
CA MET A 24 13.67 -2.29 -33.15
C MET A 24 12.60 -2.87 -32.23
N LEU A 25 12.14 -4.09 -32.49
CA LEU A 25 11.18 -4.78 -31.63
C LEU A 25 11.76 -5.07 -30.25
N GLY A 26 13.03 -5.48 -30.17
CA GLY A 26 13.72 -5.71 -28.90
C GLY A 26 13.76 -4.45 -28.04
N VAL A 27 14.12 -3.31 -28.63
CA VAL A 27 14.12 -2.01 -27.95
C VAL A 27 12.70 -1.58 -27.58
N LEU A 28 11.72 -1.76 -28.46
CA LEU A 28 10.33 -1.40 -28.18
C LEU A 28 9.73 -2.27 -27.05
N ALA A 29 10.07 -3.56 -27.02
CA ALA A 29 9.55 -4.52 -26.06
C ALA A 29 10.25 -4.40 -24.71
N ILE A 30 11.58 -4.28 -24.67
CA ILE A 30 12.39 -4.29 -23.43
C ILE A 30 12.66 -2.87 -22.93
N GLY A 31 12.77 -1.89 -23.83
CA GLY A 31 13.12 -0.51 -23.51
C GLY A 31 12.26 0.13 -22.43
N PRO A 32 10.91 0.03 -22.48
CA PRO A 32 10.05 0.58 -21.43
C PRO A 32 10.36 -0.01 -20.05
N TRP A 33 10.54 -1.34 -19.96
CA TRP A 33 10.85 -2.01 -18.68
C TRP A 33 12.25 -1.64 -18.19
N PHE A 34 13.23 -1.59 -19.09
CA PHE A 34 14.59 -1.19 -18.76
C PHE A 34 14.65 0.25 -18.25
N LEU A 35 13.88 1.16 -18.85
CA LEU A 35 13.76 2.54 -18.40
C LEU A 35 13.16 2.63 -16.99
N LEU A 36 12.14 1.82 -16.67
CA LEU A 36 11.55 1.76 -15.33
C LEU A 36 12.58 1.32 -14.27
N ILE A 37 13.41 0.32 -14.58
CA ILE A 37 14.47 -0.15 -13.67
C ILE A 37 15.50 0.96 -13.42
N ILE A 38 15.95 1.64 -14.48
CA ILE A 38 16.90 2.75 -14.35
C ILE A 38 16.27 3.88 -13.51
N TYR A 39 15.01 4.20 -13.78
CA TYR A 39 14.29 5.23 -13.04
C TYR A 39 14.20 4.88 -11.55
N ASP A 40 13.82 3.65 -11.22
CA ASP A 40 13.72 3.20 -9.82
C ASP A 40 15.09 3.20 -9.13
N MET A 41 16.14 2.75 -9.81
CA MET A 41 17.51 2.80 -9.28
C MET A 41 17.97 4.24 -9.04
N GLY A 42 17.68 5.16 -9.97
CA GLY A 42 17.98 6.58 -9.82
C GLY A 42 17.18 7.22 -8.68
N LEU A 43 15.90 6.90 -8.57
CA LEU A 43 15.04 7.35 -7.47
C LEU A 43 15.53 6.82 -6.12
N TYR A 44 15.95 5.56 -6.08
CA TYR A 44 16.53 4.94 -4.89
C TYR A 44 17.83 5.63 -4.47
N LEU A 45 18.73 5.89 -5.43
CA LEU A 45 19.96 6.60 -5.17
C LEU A 45 19.71 8.03 -4.70
N PHE A 46 18.78 8.74 -5.35
CA PHE A 46 18.35 10.07 -4.94
C PHE A 46 17.78 10.04 -3.52
N ARG A 47 16.92 9.08 -3.21
CA ARG A 47 16.34 8.89 -1.88
C ARG A 47 17.41 8.58 -0.84
N TYR A 48 18.41 7.77 -1.18
CA TYR A 48 19.53 7.45 -0.31
C TYR A 48 20.40 8.68 -0.03
N ALA A 49 20.80 9.42 -1.08
CA ALA A 49 21.61 10.63 -0.94
C ALA A 49 20.87 11.73 -0.15
N THR A 50 19.57 11.86 -0.38
CA THR A 50 18.74 12.88 0.26
C THR A 50 18.26 12.43 1.65
N TYR A 51 18.54 11.19 2.05
CA TYR A 51 18.12 10.63 3.34
C TYR A 51 18.67 11.43 4.53
N GLU A 52 19.84 12.04 4.37
CA GLU A 52 20.46 12.88 5.40
C GLU A 52 19.97 14.34 5.36
N ILE A 53 19.33 14.76 4.27
CA ILE A 53 18.87 16.14 4.08
C ILE A 53 17.50 16.30 4.76
N PRO A 54 17.40 17.10 5.84
CA PRO A 54 16.23 17.15 6.73
C PRO A 54 14.96 17.73 6.06
N TYR A 55 15.10 18.39 4.91
CA TYR A 55 13.98 19.01 4.20
C TYR A 55 13.22 18.04 3.27
N VAL A 56 13.88 17.00 2.76
CA VAL A 56 13.32 16.11 1.73
C VAL A 56 13.37 14.63 2.14
N GLY A 57 14.37 14.20 2.92
CA GLY A 57 14.60 12.80 3.28
C GLY A 57 13.69 12.23 4.38
N GLY A 58 12.87 13.07 5.03
CA GLY A 58 11.85 12.61 5.96
C GLY A 58 12.38 11.71 7.07
N ARG A 59 13.64 11.88 7.51
CA ARG A 59 14.15 11.20 8.71
C ARG A 59 13.22 11.59 9.83
N ALA A 60 12.34 10.65 10.21
CA ALA A 60 11.48 10.72 11.37
C ALA A 60 12.42 10.74 12.58
N ARG A 61 13.00 11.91 12.86
CA ARG A 61 13.78 12.20 14.05
C ARG A 61 12.89 11.87 15.23
N ASN A 62 13.10 10.70 15.83
CA ASN A 62 12.64 10.37 17.16
C ASN A 62 11.15 10.64 17.42
N ARG A 63 10.29 10.64 16.39
CA ARG A 63 8.86 10.63 16.65
C ARG A 63 8.53 9.23 17.15
N PRO A 64 8.09 9.08 18.40
CA PRO A 64 7.68 7.78 18.89
C PRO A 64 6.67 7.21 17.90
N ARG A 65 6.82 5.93 17.54
CA ARG A 65 5.86 5.25 16.64
C ARG A 65 4.46 5.63 17.11
N PRO A 66 3.59 6.19 16.25
CA PRO A 66 2.24 6.54 16.64
C PRO A 66 1.58 5.26 17.16
N ARG A 67 1.46 5.16 18.49
CA ARG A 67 0.68 4.10 19.13
C ARG A 67 -0.77 4.43 18.85
N ALA A 68 -1.51 3.44 18.34
CA ALA A 68 -2.95 3.54 18.28
C ALA A 68 -3.47 3.99 19.66
N PRO A 69 -4.40 4.96 19.73
CA PRO A 69 -5.09 5.27 20.97
C PRO A 69 -5.67 3.96 21.50
N SER A 70 -5.14 3.43 22.61
CA SER A 70 -5.74 2.28 23.25
C SER A 70 -7.18 2.68 23.59
N LEU A 71 -8.17 1.94 23.08
CA LEU A 71 -9.57 2.10 23.47
C LEU A 71 -9.62 2.00 25.00
N ARG A 72 -9.62 3.15 25.68
CA ARG A 72 -9.96 3.24 27.09
C ARG A 72 -11.46 3.06 27.14
N VAL A 73 -11.92 1.82 27.04
CA VAL A 73 -13.23 1.48 27.58
C VAL A 73 -13.10 1.76 29.07
N PRO A 74 -13.84 2.72 29.64
CA PRO A 74 -13.92 2.85 31.08
C PRO A 74 -14.55 1.54 31.55
N VAL A 75 -13.74 0.64 32.11
CA VAL A 75 -14.26 -0.53 32.78
C VAL A 75 -14.86 0.01 34.07
N GLU A 76 -16.13 0.39 34.02
CA GLU A 76 -16.89 0.65 35.24
C GLU A 76 -16.77 -0.61 36.13
N PRO A 77 -16.38 -0.46 37.41
CA PRO A 77 -16.18 -1.60 38.30
C PRO A 77 -17.46 -2.44 38.32
N VAL A 78 -17.28 -3.76 38.21
CA VAL A 78 -18.35 -4.75 38.08
C VAL A 78 -19.41 -4.57 39.18
N GLU A 79 -19.01 -4.13 40.37
CA GLU A 79 -19.90 -3.80 41.49
C GLU A 79 -20.98 -2.78 41.13
N LYS A 80 -20.68 -1.76 40.32
CA LYS A 80 -21.68 -0.76 39.90
C LYS A 80 -22.65 -1.30 38.87
N THR A 81 -22.17 -2.13 37.95
CA THR A 81 -23.02 -2.81 36.97
C THR A 81 -23.95 -3.82 37.66
N VAL A 82 -23.43 -4.61 38.60
CA VAL A 82 -24.19 -5.58 39.40
C VAL A 82 -25.16 -4.86 40.34
N GLY A 83 -24.74 -3.76 40.97
CA GLY A 83 -25.61 -2.92 41.80
C GLY A 83 -26.76 -2.28 41.01
N GLY A 84 -26.49 -1.80 39.79
CA GLY A 84 -27.51 -1.27 38.89
C GLY A 84 -28.52 -2.33 38.43
N LEU A 85 -28.05 -3.55 38.14
CA LEU A 85 -28.91 -4.69 37.79
C LEU A 85 -29.78 -5.12 38.97
N ARG A 86 -29.21 -5.20 40.16
CA ARG A 86 -29.94 -5.56 41.38
C ARG A 86 -31.03 -4.54 41.71
N ASN A 87 -30.72 -3.24 41.64
CA ASN A 87 -31.72 -2.18 41.80
C ASN A 87 -32.83 -2.23 40.74
N ARG A 88 -32.53 -2.72 39.53
CA ARG A 88 -33.54 -2.92 38.48
C ARG A 88 -34.44 -4.12 38.77
N MET A 89 -33.89 -5.16 39.41
CA MET A 89 -34.62 -6.36 39.79
C MET A 89 -35.49 -6.15 41.05
N GLU A 90 -35.05 -5.30 41.97
CA GLU A 90 -35.78 -4.92 43.19
C GLU A 90 -36.91 -3.91 42.93
N ARG A 91 -36.99 -3.31 41.74
CA ARG A 91 -38.15 -2.49 41.35
C ARG A 91 -39.36 -3.40 41.11
N PRO A 92 -40.44 -3.31 41.91
CA PRO A 92 -41.65 -4.06 41.64
C PRO A 92 -42.21 -3.63 40.29
N GLY A 93 -42.57 -4.61 39.46
CA GLY A 93 -43.21 -4.39 38.17
C GLY A 93 -44.39 -3.42 38.31
N HIS A 94 -44.38 -2.40 37.48
CA HIS A 94 -45.39 -1.34 37.39
C HIS A 94 -46.81 -1.92 37.50
N ASN A 95 -47.52 -1.59 38.58
CA ASN A 95 -48.93 -1.90 38.78
C ASN A 95 -49.74 -1.25 37.64
N ARG A 96 -50.23 -2.06 36.69
CA ARG A 96 -51.26 -1.61 35.74
C ARG A 96 -52.57 -1.46 36.52
N GLY A 97 -52.77 -0.26 37.06
CA GLY A 97 -54.03 0.13 37.69
C GLY A 97 -55.18 0.06 36.69
N SER A 98 -56.18 -0.75 37.05
CA SER A 98 -57.48 -0.88 36.39
C SER A 98 -58.19 0.47 36.31
N SER A 99 -58.41 0.99 35.09
CA SER A 99 -59.28 2.14 34.86
C SER A 99 -60.72 1.67 34.75
N ASN A 100 -61.49 1.76 35.85
CA ASN A 100 -62.95 1.76 35.76
C ASN A 100 -63.38 3.13 35.23
N VAL A 101 -63.93 3.14 34.01
CA VAL A 101 -64.63 4.29 33.44
C VAL A 101 -66.13 4.01 33.59
N THR A 102 -66.76 4.73 34.51
CA THR A 102 -68.21 4.96 34.56
C THR A 102 -68.57 6.16 33.70
#